data_AF-A0A7C2UV08-F1
#
_entry.id   AF-A0A7C2UV08-F1
#
_cell.length_a   1.000
_cell.length_b   1.000
_cell.length_c   1.000
_cell.angle_alpha   90.00
_cell.angle_beta   90.00
_cell.angle_gamma   90.00
#
_symmetry.space_group_name_H-M   'P 1'
#
loop_
_entity.id
_entity.type
_entity.pdbx_description
1 polymer ?
#
loop_
_entity_poly.entity_id
_entity_poly.type
_entity_poly.pdbx_seq_one_letter_code
_entity_poly.pdbx_strand_id
1 'polypeptide(L)'
;MFLKARGYIEANFLRIFDLHVHTVFSEDSVNEPQHIIAFAKRKGLSGFAVTDHNTTKGIAAFKDEKELIVVPGVEISTAVGHLLGLGIFECPAK
;
A
#
# COMPACT_ATOMS: atom_id res chain seq x y z
N MET A 1 -31.86 -11.72 30.95
CA MET A 1 -32.29 -12.58 29.83
C MET A 1 -32.71 -11.68 28.69
N PHE A 2 -31.88 -11.53 27.66
CA PHE A 2 -32.24 -11.41 26.24
C PHE A 2 -30.95 -11.45 25.41
N LEU A 3 -30.56 -12.70 25.13
CA LEU A 3 -29.91 -13.26 23.94
C LEU A 3 -28.63 -12.60 23.38
N LYS A 4 -27.51 -13.31 23.63
CA LYS A 4 -26.42 -13.51 22.67
C LYS A 4 -27.01 -13.90 21.30
N ALA A 5 -26.90 -13.03 20.31
CA ALA A 5 -26.92 -13.46 18.92
C ALA A 5 -25.54 -14.04 18.58
N ARG A 6 -25.42 -15.36 18.78
CA ARG A 6 -24.38 -16.19 18.14
C ARG A 6 -24.74 -16.25 16.65
N GLY A 7 -23.97 -15.56 15.83
CA GLY A 7 -24.02 -15.64 14.37
C GLY A 7 -22.61 -15.45 13.81
N TYR A 8 -21.91 -16.55 13.57
CA TYR A 8 -20.80 -16.59 12.62
C TYR A 8 -21.36 -16.37 11.20
N ILE A 9 -20.53 -15.89 10.27
CA ILE A 9 -20.83 -15.38 8.90
C ILE A 9 -21.19 -13.88 8.98
N GLU A 10 -20.24 -12.95 8.84
CA GLU A 10 -19.55 -12.59 7.60
C GLU A 10 -18.03 -12.47 7.83
N ALA A 11 -17.23 -13.34 7.23
CA ALA A 11 -15.85 -12.94 6.95
C ALA A 11 -15.97 -11.76 6.00
N ASN A 12 -15.56 -10.55 6.41
CA ASN A 12 -15.57 -9.37 5.56
C ASN A 12 -14.79 -9.69 4.26
N PHE A 13 -15.52 -10.01 3.19
CA PHE A 13 -14.96 -10.27 1.86
C PHE A 13 -14.41 -8.99 1.21
N LEU A 14 -14.67 -7.82 1.80
CA LEU A 14 -14.11 -6.56 1.34
C LEU A 14 -12.61 -6.52 1.61
N ARG A 15 -11.83 -6.64 0.55
CA ARG A 15 -10.41 -6.31 0.59
C ARG A 15 -10.24 -4.81 0.40
N ILE A 16 -9.88 -4.11 1.47
CA ILE A 16 -9.63 -2.67 1.45
C ILE A 16 -8.14 -2.43 1.25
N PHE A 17 -7.81 -1.55 0.31
CA PHE A 17 -6.44 -1.19 -0.04
C PHE A 17 -6.25 0.32 0.01
N ASP A 18 -5.04 0.73 0.37
CA ASP A 18 -4.54 2.08 0.09
C ASP A 18 -3.66 2.02 -1.17
N LEU A 19 -4.07 2.69 -2.25
CA LEU A 19 -3.39 2.57 -3.55
C LEU A 19 -2.40 3.71 -3.82
N HIS A 20 -2.12 4.57 -2.83
CA HIS A 20 -1.22 5.70 -3.00
C HIS A 20 -0.40 5.93 -1.72
N VAL A 21 0.65 5.13 -1.53
CA VAL A 21 1.51 5.20 -0.33
C VAL A 21 2.95 5.51 -0.70
N HIS A 22 3.46 6.58 -0.09
CA HIS A 22 4.85 7.02 -0.25
C HIS A 22 5.67 6.57 0.95
N THR A 23 6.84 6.04 0.66
CA THR A 23 7.85 5.61 1.62
C THR A 23 8.92 6.69 1.78
N VAL A 24 9.86 6.48 2.69
CA VAL A 24 11.12 7.23 2.82
C VAL A 24 11.95 7.33 1.52
N PHE A 25 11.67 6.52 0.50
CA PHE A 25 12.32 6.64 -0.81
C PHE A 25 11.68 7.68 -1.75
N SER A 26 10.53 8.23 -1.38
CA SER A 26 9.93 9.39 -2.04
C SER A 26 10.46 10.70 -1.43
N GLU A 27 10.57 11.75 -2.25
CA GLU A 27 11.11 13.05 -1.81
C GLU A 27 10.20 13.80 -0.82
N ASP A 28 8.93 13.41 -0.73
CA ASP A 28 7.88 14.06 0.05
C ASP A 28 7.37 13.22 1.24
N SER A 29 8.04 12.11 1.56
CA SER A 29 7.62 11.21 2.63
C SER A 29 8.76 10.83 3.57
N VAL A 30 8.39 10.64 4.83
CA VAL A 30 9.28 10.17 5.91
C VAL A 30 8.83 8.82 6.47
N ASN A 31 7.96 8.11 5.75
CA ASN A 31 7.36 6.87 6.22
C ASN A 31 8.30 5.68 6.04
N GLU A 32 8.87 5.22 7.14
CA GLU A 32 9.63 3.97 7.17
C GLU A 32 8.74 2.74 6.87
N PRO A 33 9.24 1.71 6.16
CA PRO A 33 8.47 0.52 5.79
C PRO A 33 7.75 -0.15 6.96
N GLN A 34 8.42 -0.26 8.10
CA GLN A 34 7.87 -0.83 9.33
C GLN A 34 6.67 -0.03 9.89
N HIS A 35 6.67 1.29 9.73
CA HIS A 35 5.55 2.14 10.17
C HIS A 35 4.33 1.97 9.26
N ILE A 36 4.56 1.84 7.95
CA ILE A 36 3.51 1.59 6.95
C ILE A 36 2.83 0.25 7.24
N ILE A 37 3.60 -0.83 7.40
CA ILE A 37 3.09 -2.17 7.73
C ILE A 37 2.25 -2.12 9.01
N ALA A 38 2.80 -1.55 10.08
CA ALA A 38 2.13 -1.48 11.36
C ALA A 38 0.84 -0.66 11.29
N PHE A 39 0.83 0.44 10.52
CA PHE A 39 -0.37 1.25 10.31
C PHE A 39 -1.43 0.51 9.50
N ALA A 40 -1.06 -0.10 8.38
CA ALA A 40 -1.97 -0.86 7.52
C ALA A 40 -2.66 -2.00 8.28
N LYS A 41 -1.89 -2.77 9.07
CA LYS A 41 -2.44 -3.82 9.96
C LYS A 41 -3.42 -3.25 10.99
N ARG A 42 -3.05 -2.15 11.67
CA ARG A 42 -3.93 -1.49 12.66
C ARG A 42 -5.22 -0.95 12.04
N LYS A 43 -5.21 -0.56 10.77
CA LYS A 43 -6.39 -0.08 10.03
C LYS A 43 -7.22 -1.20 9.41
N GLY A 44 -6.79 -2.46 9.51
CA GLY A 44 -7.48 -3.58 8.90
C GLY A 44 -7.41 -3.59 7.38
N LEU A 45 -6.37 -2.97 6.79
CA LEU A 45 -6.15 -3.03 5.34
C LEU A 45 -5.73 -4.45 4.94
N SER A 46 -6.18 -4.87 3.76
CA SER A 46 -5.70 -6.10 3.12
C SER A 46 -4.35 -5.91 2.43
N GLY A 47 -3.96 -4.66 2.18
CA GLY A 47 -2.74 -4.33 1.48
C GLY A 47 -2.65 -2.86 1.12
N PHE A 48 -1.57 -2.51 0.43
CA PHE A 48 -1.34 -1.16 -0.09
C PHE A 48 -0.45 -1.18 -1.34
N ALA A 49 -0.44 -0.10 -2.10
CA ALA A 49 0.50 0.11 -3.20
C ALA A 49 1.63 1.04 -2.79
N VAL A 50 2.87 0.67 -3.10
CA VAL A 50 4.04 1.56 -2.97
C VAL A 50 4.14 2.37 -4.24
N THR A 51 4.06 3.70 -4.13
CA THR A 51 3.97 4.61 -5.28
C THR A 51 4.88 5.83 -5.09
N ASP A 52 6.14 5.63 -4.73
CA ASP A 52 7.10 6.73 -4.56
C ASP A 52 7.27 7.56 -5.85
N HIS A 53 7.62 8.84 -5.72
CA HIS A 53 7.84 9.72 -6.88
C HIS A 53 8.99 9.24 -7.76
N ASN A 54 8.68 8.88 -9.01
CA ASN A 54 9.62 8.54 -10.07
C ASN A 54 10.68 7.49 -9.68
N THR A 55 10.33 6.57 -8.78
CA THR A 55 11.22 5.52 -8.31
C THR A 55 10.44 4.30 -7.83
N THR A 56 10.99 3.11 -8.05
CA THR A 56 10.42 1.84 -7.55
C THR A 56 11.26 1.24 -6.41
N LYS A 57 12.26 1.97 -5.90
CA LYS A 57 13.21 1.48 -4.88
C LYS A 57 12.53 1.06 -3.58
N GLY A 58 11.46 1.75 -3.16
CA GLY A 58 10.74 1.45 -1.92
C GLY A 58 10.08 0.07 -1.91
N ILE A 59 9.77 -0.50 -3.08
CA ILE A 59 9.10 -1.81 -3.20
C ILE A 59 9.93 -2.92 -2.53
N ALA A 60 11.25 -2.90 -2.72
CA ALA A 60 12.15 -3.93 -2.21
C ALA A 60 12.17 -4.00 -0.67
N ALA A 61 11.80 -2.90 0.01
CA ALA A 61 11.73 -2.85 1.46
C ALA A 61 10.60 -3.71 2.06
N PHE A 62 9.66 -4.17 1.24
CA PHE A 62 8.53 -4.99 1.66
C PHE A 62 8.58 -6.43 1.12
N LYS A 63 9.70 -6.86 0.55
CA LYS A 63 9.85 -8.21 -0.03
C LYS A 63 9.54 -9.36 0.93
N ASP A 64 9.75 -9.12 2.23
CA ASP A 64 9.58 -10.11 3.30
C ASP A 64 8.22 -9.96 4.02
N GLU A 65 7.37 -9.02 3.61
CA GLU A 65 6.00 -8.86 4.13
C GLU A 65 5.10 -10.00 3.62
N LYS A 66 4.35 -10.64 4.53
CA LYS A 66 3.59 -11.87 4.23
C LYS A 66 2.11 -11.77 4.58
N GLU A 67 1.71 -10.79 5.38
CA GLU A 67 0.34 -10.65 5.87
C GLU A 67 -0.45 -9.64 5.04
N LEU A 68 0.22 -8.64 4.48
CA LEU A 68 -0.37 -7.63 3.61
C LEU A 68 0.00 -7.88 2.15
N ILE A 69 -0.95 -7.62 1.25
CA ILE A 69 -0.67 -7.59 -0.19
C ILE A 69 0.02 -6.26 -0.52
N VAL A 70 1.26 -6.31 -0.95
CA VAL A 70 2.01 -5.13 -1.40
C VAL A 70 1.96 -5.06 -2.91
N VAL A 71 1.29 -4.03 -3.44
CA VAL A 71 1.18 -3.77 -4.86
C VAL A 71 2.37 -2.92 -5.31
N PRO A 72 3.21 -3.40 -6.24
CA PRO A 72 4.30 -2.60 -6.78
C PRO A 72 3.74 -1.47 -7.63
N GLY A 73 4.31 -0.28 -7.52
CA GLY A 73 3.86 0.89 -8.28
C GLY A 73 4.86 2.04 -8.25
N VAL A 74 4.45 3.15 -8.87
CA VAL A 74 5.23 4.39 -8.96
C VAL A 74 4.28 5.56 -9.21
N GLU A 75 4.55 6.71 -8.60
CA GLU A 75 3.92 7.98 -9.01
C GLU A 75 4.84 8.69 -10.01
N ILE A 76 4.42 8.77 -11.27
CA ILE A 76 5.21 9.34 -12.35
C ILE A 76 4.85 10.81 -12.48
N SER A 77 5.85 11.69 -12.36
CA SER A 77 5.66 13.10 -12.62
C SER A 77 5.63 13.39 -14.12
N THR A 78 4.59 14.08 -14.57
CA THR A 78 4.40 14.52 -15.95
C THR A 78 4.42 16.05 -16.03
N ALA A 79 4.38 16.61 -17.24
CA ALA A 79 4.31 18.05 -17.45
C ALA A 79 3.01 18.70 -16.93
N VAL A 80 1.95 17.92 -16.71
CA VAL A 80 0.61 18.44 -16.37
C VAL A 80 0.02 17.82 -15.09
N GLY A 81 0.85 17.15 -14.29
CA GLY A 81 0.42 16.48 -13.06
C GLY A 81 1.10 15.14 -12.88
N HIS A 82 0.52 14.27 -12.05
CA HIS A 82 1.09 12.96 -11.74
C HIS A 82 0.20 11.81 -12.20
N LEU A 83 0.83 10.66 -12.50
CA LEU A 83 0.18 9.43 -12.90
C LEU A 83 0.60 8.30 -11.97
N LEU A 84 -0.39 7.62 -11.36
CA LEU A 84 -0.15 6.38 -10.64
C LEU A 84 -0.02 5.22 -11.62
N GLY A 85 1.14 4.57 -11.63
CA GLY A 85 1.35 3.27 -12.25
C GLY A 85 1.25 2.16 -11.22
N LEU A 86 0.30 1.25 -11.36
CA LEU A 86 0.16 0.06 -10.50
C LEU A 86 0.58 -1.20 -11.26
N GLY A 87 1.21 -2.14 -10.57
CA GLY A 87 1.82 -3.32 -11.20
C GLY A 87 3.17 -3.03 -11.87
N ILE A 88 3.83 -1.91 -11.51
CA ILE A 88 5.08 -1.45 -12.13
C ILE A 88 6.26 -1.76 -11.21
N PHE A 89 7.21 -2.55 -11.70
CA PHE A 89 8.41 -2.94 -10.95
C PHE A 89 9.64 -2.10 -11.29
N GLU A 90 9.66 -1.51 -12.48
CA GLU A 90 10.72 -0.64 -12.97
C GLU A 90 10.13 0.71 -13.36
N CYS A 91 10.68 1.80 -12.81
CA CYS A 91 10.20 3.14 -13.13
C CYS A 91 10.41 3.41 -14.63
N PRO A 92 9.36 3.81 -15.38
CA PRO A 92 9.51 4.21 -16.77
C PRO A 92 10.49 5.36 -16.92
N ALA A 93 11.23 5.38 -18.03
CA ALA A 93 12.03 6.54 -18.40
C ALA A 93 11.09 7.75 -18.63
N LYS A 94 11.54 8.92 -18.20
CA LYS A 94 10.88 10.19 -18.53
C LYS A 94 11.11 10.57 -19.98
#